data_AF-A0A9Q0Y479-F1
#
_entry.id   AF-A0A9Q0Y479-F1
#
_cell.length_a   1.000
_cell.length_b   1.000
_cell.length_c   1.000
_cell.angle_alpha   90.00
_cell.angle_beta   90.00
_cell.angle_gamma   90.00
#
_symmetry.space_group_name_H-M   'P 1'
#
loop_
_entity.id
_entity.type
_entity.pdbx_description
1 polymer ?
#
loop_
_entity_poly.entity_id
_entity_poly.type
_entity_poly.pdbx_seq_one_letter_code
_entity_poly.pdbx_strand_id
1 'polypeptide(L)'
;MEQVKCLREAQSWFSMGSKKTENITNVWIDQFWGPQNYKSCFEVEDGNLGDLTKPYEILNHSGINSLIWPQDHTGIYMFKLKIVDPNFSYCDFEMYFAVRTFGVIKRPSMAKIIGWSAFIVFLFLGTLVFSYFRYVRTFRSLSFVDPLLSHPYGAASLEHEKKEK
;
A
#
# COMPACT_ATOMS: atom_id res chain seq x y z
N MET A 1 10.86 10.53 -21.75
CA MET A 1 11.24 10.25 -23.16
C MET A 1 12.58 10.88 -23.52
N GLU A 2 12.89 12.11 -23.08
CA GLU A 2 14.19 12.76 -23.37
C GLU A 2 15.43 11.97 -22.90
N GLN A 3 15.37 11.36 -21.71
CA GLN A 3 16.52 10.64 -21.13
C GLN A 3 17.01 9.46 -21.98
N VAL A 4 16.10 8.81 -22.73
CA VAL A 4 16.41 7.67 -23.59
C VAL A 4 16.39 8.02 -25.08
N LYS A 5 16.20 9.31 -25.44
CA LYS A 5 16.09 9.80 -26.83
C LYS A 5 15.12 8.98 -27.70
N CYS A 6 14.03 8.50 -27.11
CA CYS A 6 13.01 7.77 -27.86
C CYS A 6 12.18 8.75 -28.70
N LEU A 7 11.99 8.43 -29.97
CA LEU A 7 11.21 9.21 -30.94
C LEU A 7 9.71 8.90 -30.87
N ARG A 8 9.33 7.75 -30.31
CA ARG A 8 7.94 7.25 -30.26
C ARG A 8 7.57 6.83 -28.85
N GLU A 9 6.28 6.85 -28.54
CA GLU A 9 5.77 6.29 -27.29
C GLU A 9 5.88 4.76 -27.28
N ALA A 10 5.92 4.18 -26.07
CA ALA A 10 5.92 2.74 -25.91
C ALA A 10 4.66 2.13 -26.52
N GLN A 11 4.83 1.11 -27.36
CA GLN A 11 3.73 0.45 -28.05
C GLN A 11 2.93 -0.42 -27.07
N SER A 12 1.62 -0.20 -26.98
CA SER A 12 0.68 -1.07 -26.28
C SER A 12 -0.02 -2.03 -27.25
N TRP A 13 -0.55 -3.13 -26.73
CA TRP A 13 -1.38 -4.06 -27.49
C TRP A 13 -2.55 -3.37 -28.20
N PHE A 14 -3.19 -2.39 -27.55
CA PHE A 14 -4.23 -1.57 -28.16
C PHE A 14 -3.74 -0.70 -29.32
N SER A 15 -2.51 -0.16 -29.21
CA SER A 15 -1.91 0.65 -30.28
C SER A 15 -1.39 -0.18 -31.45
N MET A 16 -1.05 -1.44 -31.19
CA MET A 16 -0.62 -2.41 -32.21
C MET A 16 -1.81 -3.10 -32.88
N GLY A 17 -2.89 -3.33 -32.13
CA GLY A 17 -4.12 -3.92 -32.64
C GLY A 17 -4.81 -2.97 -33.63
N SER A 18 -5.26 -3.52 -34.76
CA SER A 18 -6.11 -2.74 -35.68
C SER A 18 -7.41 -2.36 -34.97
N LYS A 19 -7.99 -1.19 -35.28
CA LYS A 19 -9.31 -0.72 -34.80
C LYS A 19 -10.50 -1.69 -35.06
N LYS A 20 -10.27 -2.87 -35.63
CA LYS A 20 -11.29 -3.78 -36.17
C LYS A 20 -11.43 -5.09 -35.37
N THR A 21 -11.28 -5.07 -34.05
CA THR A 21 -11.42 -6.29 -33.27
C THR A 21 -12.20 -6.01 -31.98
N GLU A 22 -13.52 -6.03 -32.09
CA GLU A 22 -14.45 -5.89 -30.95
C GLU A 22 -14.45 -7.12 -30.01
N ASN A 23 -13.71 -8.19 -30.34
CA ASN A 23 -13.54 -9.38 -29.51
C ASN A 23 -12.08 -9.83 -29.50
N ILE A 24 -11.23 -9.14 -28.73
CA ILE A 24 -9.83 -9.56 -28.54
C ILE A 24 -9.82 -10.75 -27.58
N THR A 25 -9.61 -11.95 -28.10
CA THR A 25 -9.27 -13.11 -27.26
C THR A 25 -7.76 -13.15 -27.01
N ASN A 26 -7.37 -13.70 -25.86
CA ASN A 26 -5.98 -13.75 -25.38
C ASN A 26 -4.99 -14.32 -26.42
N VAL A 27 -5.47 -15.23 -27.28
CA VAL A 27 -4.70 -15.90 -28.34
C VAL A 27 -4.24 -14.93 -29.44
N TRP A 28 -5.02 -13.88 -29.73
CA TRP A 28 -4.70 -12.93 -30.80
C TRP A 28 -3.74 -11.83 -30.33
N ILE A 29 -3.69 -11.55 -29.02
CA ILE A 29 -2.81 -10.52 -28.45
C ILE A 29 -1.36 -10.82 -28.79
N ASP A 30 -0.99 -12.09 -28.73
CA ASP A 30 0.34 -12.62 -28.99
C ASP A 30 0.76 -12.57 -30.47
N GLN A 31 -0.16 -12.25 -31.38
CA GLN A 31 0.10 -12.15 -32.81
C GLN A 31 0.33 -10.70 -33.28
N PHE A 32 -0.01 -9.69 -32.45
CA PHE A 32 0.09 -8.29 -32.86
C PHE A 32 1.53 -7.76 -32.87
N TRP A 33 2.42 -8.36 -32.07
CA TRP A 33 3.83 -7.99 -32.04
C TRP A 33 4.63 -8.90 -32.98
N GLY A 34 5.12 -8.32 -34.07
CA GLY A 34 5.90 -9.03 -35.09
C GLY A 34 6.53 -8.06 -36.10
N PRO A 35 7.23 -8.59 -37.12
CA PRO A 35 8.02 -7.80 -38.08
C PRO A 35 7.23 -6.70 -38.79
N GLN A 36 5.95 -6.97 -38.99
CA GLN A 36 5.04 -6.13 -39.77
C GLN A 36 4.48 -4.94 -39.00
N ASN A 37 4.60 -4.93 -37.67
CA ASN A 37 3.95 -3.95 -36.79
C ASN A 37 4.86 -3.40 -35.69
N TYR A 38 6.04 -3.98 -35.54
CA TYR A 38 7.10 -3.41 -34.72
C TYR A 38 7.45 -2.02 -35.24
N LYS A 39 7.64 -1.09 -34.30
CA LYS A 39 8.09 0.27 -34.58
C LYS A 39 9.29 0.57 -33.73
N SER A 40 10.42 0.88 -34.36
CA SER A 40 11.61 1.30 -33.63
C SER A 40 11.36 2.58 -32.83
N CYS A 41 11.92 2.61 -31.62
CA CYS A 41 11.95 3.77 -30.74
C CYS A 41 13.04 4.78 -31.15
N PHE A 42 14.13 4.31 -31.77
CA PHE A 42 15.33 5.13 -32.01
C PHE A 42 15.44 5.63 -33.44
N GLU A 43 14.79 4.93 -34.37
CA GLU A 43 14.87 5.24 -35.80
C GLU A 43 13.48 5.55 -36.36
N VAL A 44 13.42 6.54 -37.25
CA VAL A 44 12.26 6.73 -38.11
C VAL A 44 12.41 5.73 -39.25
N GLU A 45 11.54 4.72 -39.28
CA GLU A 45 11.61 3.65 -40.26
C GLU A 45 11.42 4.16 -41.69
N ASP A 46 12.51 4.24 -42.45
CA ASP A 46 12.53 4.54 -43.90
C ASP A 46 12.56 3.26 -44.78
N GLY A 47 12.29 2.08 -44.19
CA GLY A 47 12.36 0.78 -44.89
C GLY A 47 11.07 -0.03 -44.87
N ASN A 48 11.04 -1.13 -45.62
CA ASN A 48 9.90 -2.04 -45.67
C ASN A 48 9.66 -2.68 -44.28
N LEU A 49 8.42 -2.58 -43.79
CA LEU A 49 7.96 -3.37 -42.64
C LEU A 49 8.14 -4.86 -42.95
N GLY A 50 8.54 -5.64 -41.96
CA GLY A 50 8.79 -7.07 -42.16
C GLY A 50 10.24 -7.48 -42.40
N ASP A 51 11.17 -6.52 -42.48
CA ASP A 51 12.58 -6.82 -42.71
C ASP A 51 13.23 -7.45 -41.46
N LEU A 52 13.62 -8.72 -41.59
CA LEU A 52 14.27 -9.49 -40.53
C LEU A 52 15.76 -9.20 -40.40
N THR A 53 16.35 -8.49 -41.36
CA THR A 53 17.78 -8.13 -41.30
C THR A 53 18.06 -6.99 -40.32
N LYS A 54 17.01 -6.29 -39.90
CA LYS A 54 17.09 -5.18 -38.93
C LYS A 54 16.92 -5.68 -37.50
N PRO A 55 17.64 -5.09 -36.53
CA PRO A 55 17.47 -5.46 -35.13
C PRO A 55 16.13 -4.94 -34.59
N TYR A 56 15.41 -5.82 -33.87
CA TYR A 56 14.15 -5.51 -33.19
C TYR A 56 14.45 -5.08 -31.75
N GLU A 57 14.83 -3.83 -31.58
CA GLU A 57 15.23 -3.28 -30.28
C GLU A 57 14.04 -2.70 -29.52
N ILE A 58 13.68 -3.33 -28.40
CA ILE A 58 12.78 -2.73 -27.40
C ILE A 58 13.58 -1.80 -26.48
N LEU A 59 14.87 -2.09 -26.34
CA LEU A 59 15.82 -1.45 -25.44
C LEU A 59 17.06 -1.10 -26.26
N ASN A 60 17.53 0.14 -26.15
CA ASN A 60 18.72 0.66 -26.83
C ASN A 60 19.95 -0.26 -26.69
N HIS A 61 20.66 -0.53 -27.78
CA HIS A 61 21.94 -1.26 -27.77
C HIS A 61 23.01 -0.70 -26.81
N SER A 62 22.94 0.59 -26.45
CA SER A 62 23.87 1.22 -25.49
C SER A 62 23.84 0.63 -24.06
N GLY A 63 22.84 -0.20 -23.74
CA GLY A 63 22.79 -0.94 -22.48
C GLY A 63 22.35 -0.13 -21.25
N ILE A 64 22.02 1.17 -21.40
CA ILE A 64 21.57 2.04 -20.31
C ILE A 64 20.05 1.95 -20.08
N ASN A 65 19.40 0.87 -20.54
CA ASN A 65 17.96 0.73 -20.33
C ASN A 65 17.68 -0.01 -19.03
N SER A 66 16.86 0.59 -18.19
CA SER A 66 16.41 0.02 -16.93
C SER A 66 14.89 -0.04 -16.89
N LEU A 67 14.36 -1.17 -16.44
CA LEU A 67 12.96 -1.26 -16.02
C LEU A 67 12.83 -0.65 -14.62
N ILE A 68 11.94 0.32 -14.48
CA ILE A 68 11.62 0.93 -13.18
C ILE A 68 10.33 0.33 -12.68
N TRP A 69 10.40 -0.37 -11.55
CA TRP A 69 9.23 -0.96 -10.91
C TRP A 69 8.54 0.04 -9.98
N PRO A 70 7.21 0.04 -9.92
CA PRO A 70 6.48 0.81 -8.93
C PRO A 70 6.85 0.31 -7.52
N GLN A 71 7.15 1.24 -6.63
CA GLN A 71 7.67 0.92 -5.29
C GLN A 71 6.57 0.78 -4.23
N ASP A 72 5.33 1.12 -4.58
CA ASP A 72 4.18 1.21 -3.67
C ASP A 72 3.50 -0.13 -3.41
N HIS A 73 3.74 -1.15 -4.24
CA HIS A 73 3.15 -2.48 -4.07
C HIS A 73 4.09 -3.59 -4.52
N THR A 74 3.82 -4.79 -4.01
CA THR A 74 4.47 -6.03 -4.44
C THR A 74 3.75 -6.54 -5.67
N GLY A 75 4.45 -6.75 -6.78
CA GLY A 75 3.86 -7.19 -8.05
C GLY A 75 4.59 -8.38 -8.64
N ILE A 76 3.86 -9.25 -9.34
CA ILE A 76 4.44 -10.26 -10.24
C ILE A 76 4.22 -9.77 -11.67
N TYR A 77 5.31 -9.54 -12.38
CA TYR A 77 5.30 -9.13 -13.79
C TYR A 77 5.66 -10.32 -14.64
N MET A 78 4.80 -10.65 -15.61
CA MET A 78 5.05 -11.75 -16.53
C MET A 78 5.49 -11.19 -17.89
N PHE A 79 6.64 -11.65 -18.34
CA PHE A 79 7.23 -11.31 -19.62
C PHE A 79 7.10 -12.51 -20.56
N LYS A 80 6.71 -12.22 -21.79
CA LYS A 80 6.73 -13.16 -22.90
C LYS A 80 7.87 -12.77 -23.83
N LEU A 81 8.73 -13.73 -24.16
CA LEU A 81 9.76 -13.58 -25.16
C LEU A 81 9.44 -14.53 -26.32
N LYS A 82 9.53 -14.00 -27.54
CA LYS A 82 9.23 -14.73 -28.78
C LYS A 82 10.34 -14.47 -29.79
N ILE A 83 10.83 -15.53 -30.42
CA ILE A 83 11.73 -15.39 -31.57
C ILE A 83 10.89 -15.02 -32.77
N VAL A 84 11.30 -13.94 -33.44
CA VAL A 84 10.54 -13.34 -34.54
C VAL A 84 11.04 -13.82 -35.91
N ASP A 85 12.32 -14.17 -36.03
CA ASP A 85 12.93 -14.64 -37.28
C ASP A 85 12.77 -16.17 -37.45
N PRO A 86 12.03 -16.63 -38.48
CA PRO A 86 11.86 -18.06 -38.77
C PRO A 86 13.14 -18.76 -39.21
N ASN A 87 14.17 -18.03 -39.67
CA ASN A 87 15.44 -18.64 -40.05
C ASN A 87 16.34 -18.92 -38.84
N PHE A 88 16.08 -18.23 -37.73
CA PHE A 88 16.85 -18.39 -36.50
C PHE A 88 16.43 -19.64 -35.71
N SER A 89 15.16 -20.07 -35.85
CA SER A 89 14.63 -21.24 -35.18
C SER A 89 13.69 -22.04 -36.08
N TYR A 90 13.90 -23.36 -36.16
CA TYR A 90 13.04 -24.27 -36.93
C TYR A 90 11.59 -24.38 -36.40
N CYS A 91 11.32 -23.89 -35.19
CA CYS A 91 10.01 -23.89 -34.56
C CYS A 91 9.75 -22.54 -33.89
N ASP A 92 8.48 -22.19 -33.72
CA ASP A 92 8.08 -21.01 -32.96
C ASP A 92 8.51 -21.16 -31.49
N PHE A 93 9.57 -20.45 -31.11
CA PHE A 93 10.05 -20.45 -29.75
C PHE A 93 9.44 -19.28 -28.97
N GLU A 94 8.64 -19.62 -27.98
CA GLU A 94 8.05 -18.68 -27.03
C GLU A 94 8.39 -19.12 -25.61
N MET A 95 8.88 -18.20 -24.79
CA MET A 95 9.17 -18.45 -23.38
C MET A 95 8.51 -17.39 -22.50
N TYR A 96 8.06 -17.82 -21.32
CA TYR A 96 7.49 -16.93 -20.31
C TYR A 96 8.41 -16.92 -19.11
N PHE A 97 8.70 -15.73 -18.58
CA PHE A 97 9.40 -15.58 -17.31
C PHE A 97 8.70 -14.55 -16.44
N ALA A 98 8.66 -14.81 -15.14
CA ALA A 98 8.01 -13.93 -14.19
C ALA A 98 9.06 -13.26 -13.29
N VAL A 99 8.95 -11.94 -13.16
CA VAL A 99 9.75 -11.14 -12.23
C VAL A 99 8.86 -10.74 -11.07
N ARG A 100 9.17 -11.25 -9.88
CA ARG A 100 8.52 -10.80 -8.65
C ARG A 100 9.30 -9.63 -8.08
N THR A 101 8.61 -8.51 -7.94
CA THR A 101 9.17 -7.30 -7.33
C THR A 101 8.63 -7.17 -5.92
N PHE A 102 9.49 -6.72 -5.01
CA PHE A 102 9.08 -6.34 -3.67
C PHE A 102 9.11 -4.82 -3.60
N GLY A 103 7.93 -4.24 -3.35
CA GLY A 103 7.82 -2.80 -3.13
C GLY A 103 8.70 -2.39 -1.95
N VAL A 104 9.20 -1.16 -1.98
CA VAL A 104 9.89 -0.60 -0.82
C VAL A 104 8.82 -0.37 0.23
N ILE A 105 8.86 -1.14 1.31
CA ILE A 105 8.01 -0.90 2.47
C ILE A 105 8.35 0.51 2.96
N LYS A 106 7.51 1.50 2.62
CA LYS A 106 7.68 2.88 3.07
C LYS A 106 7.73 2.82 4.59
N ARG A 107 8.92 3.11 5.15
CA ARG A 107 9.09 3.13 6.60
C ARG A 107 8.01 4.04 7.17
N PRO A 108 7.21 3.58 8.13
CA PRO A 108 6.16 4.41 8.70
C PRO A 108 6.83 5.68 9.25
N SER A 109 6.25 6.83 8.95
CA SER A 109 6.83 8.11 9.38
C SER A 109 6.87 8.13 10.90
N MET A 110 8.07 8.16 11.47
CA MET A 110 8.29 8.09 12.92
C MET A 110 7.52 9.19 13.67
N ALA A 111 7.40 10.38 13.07
CA ALA A 111 6.60 11.47 13.62
C ALA A 111 5.12 11.10 13.82
N LYS A 112 4.51 10.36 12.88
CA LYS A 112 3.12 9.89 13.04
C LYS A 112 3.01 8.84 14.14
N ILE A 113 3.96 7.91 14.21
CA ILE A 113 3.97 6.88 15.25
C ILE A 113 4.09 7.53 16.63
N ILE A 114 5.04 8.46 16.79
CA ILE A 114 5.26 9.20 18.04
C ILE A 114 4.00 10.01 18.39
N GLY A 115 3.42 10.73 17.43
CA GLY A 115 2.20 11.51 17.65
C GLY A 115 1.02 10.67 18.14
N TRP A 116 0.74 9.55 17.47
CA TRP A 116 -0.33 8.64 17.88
C TRP A 116 -0.05 7.99 19.24
N SER A 117 1.20 7.59 19.51
CA SER A 117 1.58 7.00 20.80
C SER A 117 1.40 7.99 21.96
N ALA A 118 1.84 9.24 21.77
CA ALA A 118 1.69 10.29 22.77
C ALA A 118 0.22 10.61 23.02
N PHE A 119 -0.59 10.70 21.95
CA PHE A 119 -2.03 10.94 22.07
C PHE A 119 -2.73 9.88 22.93
N ILE A 120 -2.42 8.59 22.72
CA ILE A 120 -2.96 7.49 23.51
C ILE A 120 -2.55 7.61 25.00
N VAL A 121 -1.28 7.93 25.27
CA VAL A 121 -0.79 8.12 26.65
C VAL A 121 -1.46 9.31 27.32
N PHE A 122 -1.63 10.43 26.62
CA PHE A 122 -2.33 11.61 27.15
C PHE A 122 -3.80 11.34 27.44
N LEU A 123 -4.49 10.58 26.58
CA LEU A 123 -5.86 10.17 26.85
C LEU A 123 -5.94 9.30 28.12
N PHE A 124 -5.03 8.34 28.28
CA PHE A 124 -5.01 7.47 29.45
C PHE A 124 -4.67 8.23 30.74
N LEU A 125 -3.71 9.16 30.69
CA LEU A 125 -3.41 10.02 31.84
C LEU A 125 -4.58 10.96 32.16
N GLY A 126 -5.22 11.51 31.13
CA GLY A 126 -6.39 12.38 31.27
C GLY A 126 -7.56 11.65 31.94
N THR A 127 -7.84 10.40 31.55
CA THR A 127 -8.89 9.60 32.19
C THR A 127 -8.56 9.27 33.63
N LEU A 128 -7.31 8.93 33.96
CA LEU A 128 -6.87 8.67 35.34
C LEU A 128 -6.98 9.92 36.23
N VAL A 129 -6.56 11.07 35.71
CA VAL A 129 -6.65 12.34 36.44
C VAL A 129 -8.12 12.72 36.64
N PHE A 130 -8.94 12.58 35.61
CA PHE A 130 -10.39 12.85 35.70
C PHE A 130 -11.07 11.91 36.71
N SER A 131 -10.77 10.60 36.68
CA SER A 131 -11.31 9.65 37.65
C SER A 131 -10.83 9.94 39.06
N TYR A 132 -9.56 10.35 39.24
CA TYR A 132 -9.02 10.75 40.53
C TYR A 132 -9.73 12.01 41.08
N PHE A 133 -9.93 13.04 40.26
CA PHE A 133 -10.68 14.22 40.68
C PHE A 133 -12.12 13.91 41.05
N ARG A 134 -12.78 13.02 40.28
CA ARG A 134 -14.13 12.52 40.61
C ARG A 134 -14.13 11.79 41.94
N TYR A 135 -13.18 10.87 42.14
CA TYR A 135 -13.00 10.14 43.40
C TYR A 135 -12.80 11.08 44.59
N VAL A 136 -11.85 12.03 44.49
CA VAL A 136 -11.57 12.99 45.57
C VAL A 136 -12.77 13.90 45.84
N ARG A 137 -13.47 14.37 44.80
CA ARG A 137 -14.66 15.21 44.96
C ARG A 137 -15.78 14.46 45.67
N THR A 138 -16.03 13.21 45.30
CA THR A 138 -17.01 12.34 45.97
C THR A 138 -16.59 12.02 47.39
N PHE A 139 -15.32 11.65 47.63
CA PHE A 139 -14.81 11.35 48.97
C PHE A 139 -14.87 12.57 49.90
N ARG A 140 -14.49 13.77 49.42
CA ARG A 140 -14.61 15.01 50.18
C ARG A 140 -16.07 15.38 50.49
N SER A 141 -17.00 15.06 49.59
CA SER A 141 -18.43 15.24 49.87
C SER A 141 -18.95 14.26 50.93
N LEU A 142 -18.41 13.03 50.98
CA LEU A 142 -18.75 12.05 52.03
C LEU A 142 -18.13 12.40 53.39
N SER A 143 -16.87 12.83 53.45
CA SER A 143 -16.21 13.23 54.71
C SER A 143 -16.79 14.52 55.33
N PHE A 144 -17.53 15.33 54.57
CA PHE A 144 -18.25 16.50 55.09
C PHE A 144 -19.61 16.13 55.71
N VAL A 145 -20.18 14.98 55.32
CA VAL A 145 -21.48 14.50 55.83
C VAL A 145 -21.34 13.75 57.15
N ASP A 146 -20.15 13.30 57.55
CA ASP A 146 -19.91 12.68 58.86
C ASP A 146 -18.96 13.48 59.76
N PRO A 147 -19.52 14.40 60.56
CA PRO A 147 -19.02 14.69 61.89
C PRO A 147 -20.12 14.33 62.90
N LEU A 148 -20.12 13.09 63.41
CA LEU A 148 -20.70 12.73 64.72
C LEU A 148 -22.00 13.48 65.14
N LEU A 149 -23.07 13.44 64.35
CA LEU A 149 -24.38 13.95 64.75
C LEU A 149 -25.44 13.13 64.01
N SER A 150 -26.17 12.17 64.58
CA SER A 150 -26.75 12.12 65.91
C SER A 150 -26.88 10.67 66.35
N HIS A 151 -26.21 10.31 67.44
CA HIS A 151 -26.54 9.13 68.23
C HIS A 151 -27.54 9.59 69.31
N PRO A 152 -28.82 9.20 69.29
CA PRO A 152 -29.66 9.27 70.48
C PRO A 152 -29.86 7.83 70.95
N TYR A 153 -28.84 7.23 71.56
CA TYR A 153 -29.02 5.99 72.30
C TYR A 153 -27.99 5.98 73.44
N GLY A 154 -28.39 6.51 74.59
CA GLY A 154 -27.50 6.55 75.76
C GLY A 154 -27.89 7.53 76.84
N ALA A 155 -29.19 7.74 77.11
CA ALA A 155 -29.64 8.48 78.29
C ALA A 155 -31.02 7.99 78.75
N ALA A 156 -31.17 6.67 78.96
CA ALA A 156 -32.33 6.07 79.62
C ALA A 156 -31.97 4.69 80.17
N SER A 157 -30.96 4.59 81.05
CA SER A 157 -30.73 3.34 81.79
C SER A 157 -29.96 3.54 83.11
N LEU A 158 -30.09 4.71 83.75
CA LEU A 158 -29.56 4.95 85.09
C LEU A 158 -30.51 5.83 85.92
N GLU A 159 -31.81 5.51 85.92
CA GLU A 159 -32.75 6.11 86.88
C GLU A 159 -33.69 5.10 87.57
N HIS A 160 -33.55 3.79 87.30
CA HIS A 160 -34.36 2.74 87.96
C HIS A 160 -33.67 2.04 89.15
N GLU A 161 -32.45 2.42 89.53
CA GLU A 161 -31.74 1.84 90.68
C GLU A 161 -31.47 2.87 91.79
N LYS A 162 -32.45 3.73 92.11
CA LYS A 162 -32.39 4.57 93.33
C LYS A 162 -33.74 4.96 93.94
N LYS A 163 -34.83 4.28 93.61
CA LYS A 163 -36.14 4.46 94.27
C LYS A 163 -36.93 3.15 94.34
N GLU A 164 -36.44 2.19 95.14
CA GLU A 164 -37.32 1.30 95.91
C GLU A 164 -36.50 0.69 97.05
N LYS A 165 -36.37 1.50 98.10
CA LYS A 165 -36.29 1.07 99.49
C LYS A 165 -37.57 1.57 100.15
#